data_AF-A0A2A5M4Z4-F1
#
_entry.id   AF-A0A2A5M4Z4-F1
#
_cell.length_a   1.000
_cell.length_b   1.000
_cell.length_c   1.000
_cell.angle_alpha   90.00
_cell.angle_beta   90.00
_cell.angle_gamma   90.00
#
_symmetry.space_group_name_H-M   'P 1'
#
loop_
_entity.id
_entity.type
_entity.pdbx_description
1 polymer ?
#
loop_
_entity_poly.entity_id
_entity_poly.type
_entity_poly.pdbx_seq_one_letter_code
_entity_poly.pdbx_strand_id
1 'polypeptide(L)' 'MFKVYYKMPLCYLSLHSDGKFLTRVDFCDNKRSEKNCSLLDLAKYELDLYFTHKLRKFSIPVLI' A
#
# COMPACT_ATOMS: atom_id res chain seq x y z
N MET A 1 -6.29 -7.71 10.67
CA MET A 1 -6.33 -6.69 9.61
C MET A 1 -5.17 -5.73 9.79
N PHE A 2 -4.30 -5.68 8.78
CA PHE A 2 -3.14 -4.82 8.69
C PHE A 2 -3.50 -3.57 7.90
N LYS A 3 -2.91 -2.44 8.25
CA LYS A 3 -3.14 -1.15 7.62
C LYS A 3 -1.87 -0.31 7.67
N VAL A 4 -1.45 0.22 6.54
CA VAL A 4 -0.36 1.20 6.45
C VAL A 4 -0.74 2.38 5.58
N TYR A 5 -0.05 3.51 5.77
CA TYR A 5 -0.22 4.69 4.94
C TYR A 5 1.04 4.89 4.09
N TYR A 6 0.85 4.98 2.79
CA TYR A 6 1.86 5.38 1.83
C TYR A 6 1.71 6.88 1.55
N LYS A 7 2.79 7.65 1.67
CA LYS A 7 2.75 9.10 1.50
C LYS A 7 2.89 9.46 0.03
N MET A 8 1.94 10.21 -0.51
CA MET A 8 2.01 10.85 -1.82
C MET A 8 2.20 12.36 -1.68
N PRO A 9 2.55 13.09 -2.76
CA PRO A 9 2.70 14.55 -2.70
C PRO A 9 1.44 15.31 -2.26
N LEU A 10 0.25 14.77 -2.56
CA LEU A 10 -1.04 15.45 -2.34
C LEU A 10 -1.91 14.82 -1.23
N CYS A 11 -1.67 13.56 -0.87
CA CYS A 11 -2.47 12.82 0.11
C CYS A 11 -1.71 11.56 0.57
N TYR A 12 -2.36 10.70 1.36
CA TYR A 12 -1.88 9.36 1.69
C TYR A 12 -2.74 8.30 1.00
N LEU A 13 -2.12 7.21 0.59
CA LEU A 13 -2.80 5.97 0.24
C LEU A 13 -2.86 5.08 1.48
N SER A 14 -4.06 4.78 1.95
CA SER A 14 -4.25 3.75 2.97
C SER A 14 -4.36 2.37 2.32
N LEU A 15 -3.38 1.52 2.61
CA LEU A 15 -3.30 0.15 2.14
C LEU A 15 -3.76 -0.80 3.24
N HIS A 16 -4.72 -1.66 2.92
CA HIS A 16 -5.28 -2.63 3.84
C HIS A 16 -4.96 -4.05 3.37
N SER A 17 -4.60 -4.90 4.32
CA SER A 17 -4.33 -6.31 4.05
C SER A 17 -4.89 -7.20 5.16
N ASP A 18 -5.31 -8.41 4.80
CA ASP A 18 -5.61 -9.49 5.75
C ASP A 18 -4.34 -10.23 6.21
N GLY A 19 -3.18 -9.95 5.60
CA GLY A 19 -1.90 -10.61 5.82
C GLY A 19 -1.46 -11.53 4.68
N LYS A 20 -2.37 -11.88 3.76
CA LYS A 20 -2.11 -12.74 2.59
C LYS A 20 -2.40 -12.03 1.27
N PHE A 21 -3.38 -11.14 1.27
CA PHE A 21 -3.82 -10.38 0.11
C PHE A 21 -3.97 -8.90 0.46
N LEU A 22 -3.80 -8.05 -0.54
CA LEU A 22 -4.24 -6.66 -0.47
C LEU A 22 -5.76 -6.64 -0.65
N THR A 23 -6.48 -6.14 0.36
CA THR A 23 -7.94 -6.19 0.39
C THR A 23 -8.57 -4.85 0.07
N ARG A 24 -7.86 -3.73 0.29
CA ARG A 24 -8.38 -2.39 0.01
C ARG A 24 -7.27 -1.36 -0.15
N VAL A 25 -7.51 -0.39 -1.02
CA VAL A 25 -6.68 0.80 -1.22
C VAL A 25 -7.59 2.02 -1.27
N ASP A 26 -7.38 3.01 -0.40
CA ASP A 26 -8.14 4.26 -0.41
C ASP A 26 -7.22 5.46 -0.29
N PHE A 27 -7.67 6.62 -0.80
CA PHE A 27 -7.04 7.90 -0.52
C PHE A 27 -7.49 8.43 0.86
N CYS A 28 -6.56 9.01 1.62
CA CYS A 28 -6.81 9.57 2.93
C CYS A 28 -5.89 10.75 3.20
N ASP A 29 -6.39 11.77 3.90
CA ASP A 29 -5.61 12.99 4.17
C ASP A 29 -4.77 12.87 5.44
N ASN A 30 -5.10 11.93 6.33
CA ASN A 30 -4.50 11.84 7.66
C ASN A 30 -3.93 10.44 7.94
N LYS A 31 -2.67 10.41 8.42
CA LYS A 31 -2.07 9.20 8.97
C LYS A 31 -2.74 8.85 10.31
N ARG A 32 -3.16 7.59 10.47
CA ARG A 32 -3.60 7.03 11.77
C ARG A 32 -2.67 5.90 12.21
N SER A 33 -3.05 5.18 13.26
CA SER A 33 -2.31 4.00 13.73
C SER A 33 -2.04 3.01 12.58
N GLU A 34 -0.78 2.59 12.47
CA GLU A 34 -0.31 1.64 11.47
C GLU A 34 -0.13 0.27 12.11
N LYS A 35 -0.57 -0.77 11.40
CA LYS A 35 -0.29 -2.16 11.73
C LYS A 35 0.24 -2.81 10.47
N ASN A 36 1.54 -3.08 10.44
CA ASN A 36 2.24 -3.48 9.23
C ASN A 36 2.32 -5.01 9.07
N CYS A 37 2.54 -5.48 7.84
CA CYS A 37 2.91 -6.86 7.51
C CYS A 37 3.83 -6.88 6.29
N SER A 38 4.52 -8.00 6.06
CA SER A 38 5.49 -8.13 4.97
C SER A 38 4.90 -7.86 3.58
N LEU A 39 3.61 -8.16 3.38
CA LEU A 39 2.90 -7.84 2.14
C LEU A 39 2.75 -6.33 1.94
N LEU A 40 2.44 -5.59 3.01
CA LEU A 40 2.28 -4.14 2.95
C LEU A 40 3.63 -3.42 2.82
N ASP A 41 4.71 -3.98 3.35
CA ASP A 41 6.08 -3.50 3.08
C ASP A 41 6.44 -3.64 1.60
N LEU A 42 6.16 -4.81 1.02
CA LEU A 42 6.34 -5.04 -0.41
C LEU A 42 5.45 -4.10 -1.24
N ALA A 43 4.21 -3.85 -0.78
CA ALA A 43 3.31 -2.92 -1.44
C ALA A 43 3.83 -1.48 -1.46
N LYS A 44 4.39 -1.00 -0.35
CA LYS A 44 5.04 0.32 -0.29
C LYS A 44 6.23 0.39 -1.25
N TYR A 45 7.06 -0.64 -1.28
CA TYR A 45 8.22 -0.70 -2.17
C TYR A 45 7.83 -0.70 -3.66
N GLU A 46 6.81 -1.49 -4.04
CA GLU A 46 6.33 -1.49 -5.42
C GLU A 46 5.68 -0.15 -5.82
N LEU A 47 4.99 0.52 -4.89
CA LEU A 47 4.48 1.87 -5.11
C LEU A 47 5.61 2.88 -5.34
N ASP A 48 6.71 2.80 -4.56
CA ASP A 48 7.89 3.66 -4.79
C ASP A 48 8.49 3.43 -6.19
N LEU A 49 8.59 2.18 -6.62
CA LEU A 49 9.07 1.87 -7.97
C LEU A 49 8.08 2.33 -9.06
N TYR A 50 6.78 2.25 -8.80
CA TYR A 50 5.75 2.71 -9.71
C TYR A 50 5.82 4.24 -9.91
N PHE A 51 5.89 5.00 -8.81
CA PHE A 51 6.00 6.47 -8.88
C PHE A 51 7.36 6.95 -9.40
N THR A 52 8.41 6.13 -9.34
CA THR A 52 9.69 6.40 -10.01
C THR A 52 9.76 5.87 -11.45
N HIS A 53 8.64 5.40 -12.00
CA HIS A 53 8.51 4.83 -13.35
C HIS A 53 9.39 3.59 -13.62
N LYS A 54 9.89 2.94 -12.57
CA LYS A 54 10.70 1.72 -12.64
C LYS A 54 9.88 0.44 -12.64
N LEU A 55 8.62 0.50 -12.20
CA LEU A 55 7.70 -0.64 -12.17
C LEU A 55 6.50 -0.40 -13.08
N ARG A 56 6.17 -1.39 -13.91
CA ARG A 56 4.99 -1.38 -14.79
C ARG A 56 3.90 -2.38 -14.39
N LYS A 57 4.25 -3.38 -13.58
CA LYS A 57 3.35 -4.44 -13.14
C LYS A 57 3.59 -4.73 -11.67
N PHE A 58 2.52 -4.71 -10.88
CA PHE A 58 2.55 -5.09 -9.47
C PHE A 58 2.57 -6.60 -9.32
N SER A 59 3.35 -7.11 -8.37
CA SER A 59 3.38 -8.56 -8.02
C SER A 59 2.54 -8.90 -6.80
N ILE A 60 2.06 -7.87 -6.08
CA ILE A 60 1.26 -8.03 -4.87
C ILE A 60 -0.06 -8.76 -5.18
N PRO A 61 -0.39 -9.83 -4.44
CA PRO A 61 -1.65 -10.52 -4.61
C PRO A 61 -2.81 -9.65 -4.09
N VAL A 62 -3.83 -9.46 -4.92
CA VAL A 62 -5.03 -8.65 -4.61
C VAL A 62 -6.23 -9.59 -4.48
N LEU A 63 -7.05 -9.37 -3.46
CA LEU A 63 -8.36 -10.01 -3.34
C LEU A 63 -9.39 -9.07 -3.99
N ILE A 64 -9.85 -9.42 -5.19
CA ILE A 64 -10.85 -8.67 -5.97
C ILE A 64 -12.22 -9.30 -5.75
#